data_AF-A0A1I0LS89-F1
#
_entry.id   AF-A0A1I0LS89-F1
#
_cell.length_a   1.000
_cell.length_b   1.000
_cell.length_c   1.000
_cell.angle_alpha   90.00
_cell.angle_beta   90.00
_cell.angle_gamma   90.00
#
_symmetry.space_group_name_H-M   'P 1'
#
loop_
_entity.id
_entity.type
_entity.pdbx_description
1 polymer ?
#
loop_
_entity_poly.entity_id
_entity_poly.type
_entity_poly.pdbx_seq_one_letter_code
_entity_poly.pdbx_strand_id
1 'polypeptide(L)'
;MATMAGVPTTPGPGQVPPAHLRVTNQDREHVVEHVKAAYAEGRFDKLEFDDRLERAMTARTHGDLMPIMTELYGTQAVPRLAPRPAPTYPGRPAGSVEGNERLGAAAGHLLLALGFPIVGPLILLLAAGKTSPYIRRHAVEALNFGLTVVGASILLPLTVIGVVLVPVIWVAAFVLAIVAGVNSLTDGDYRYPLTVRLVK
;
A
#
# COMPACT_ATOMS: atom_id res chain seq x y z
N MET A 1 20.40 44.39 14.01
CA MET A 1 20.17 43.08 14.67
C MET A 1 19.07 42.38 13.91
N ALA A 2 19.40 41.29 13.22
CA ALA A 2 18.51 40.59 12.30
C ALA A 2 17.60 39.60 13.04
N THR A 3 16.29 39.72 12.81
CA THR A 3 15.25 38.83 13.32
C THR A 3 15.26 37.52 12.53
N MET A 4 15.45 36.40 13.22
CA MET A 4 15.38 35.04 12.69
C MET A 4 13.97 34.75 12.13
N ALA A 5 13.87 34.61 10.81
CA ALA A 5 12.68 34.13 10.12
C ALA A 5 12.49 32.64 10.41
N GLY A 6 11.41 32.30 11.13
CA GLY A 6 11.02 30.92 11.41
C GLY A 6 10.73 30.15 10.12
N VAL A 7 11.29 28.96 10.02
CA VAL A 7 11.05 27.99 8.94
C VAL A 7 9.57 27.59 8.96
N PRO A 8 8.83 27.62 7.83
CA PRO A 8 7.49 27.08 7.78
C PRO A 8 7.54 25.56 7.92
N THR A 9 7.08 25.03 9.05
CA THR A 9 6.90 23.59 9.25
C THR A 9 5.71 23.14 8.41
N THR A 10 5.98 22.43 7.31
CA THR A 10 4.96 21.69 6.55
C THR A 10 4.21 20.76 7.52
N PRO A 11 2.90 20.93 7.73
CA PRO A 11 2.14 20.03 8.59
C PRO A 11 2.19 18.61 8.02
N GLY A 12 2.43 17.62 8.89
CA GLY A 12 2.42 16.21 8.49
C GLY A 12 1.02 15.78 8.02
N PRO A 13 0.91 14.72 7.20
CA PRO A 13 -0.39 14.21 6.75
C PRO A 13 -1.26 13.84 7.96
N GLY A 14 -2.32 14.62 8.19
CA GLY A 14 -3.25 14.45 9.32
C GLY A 14 -3.31 15.61 10.31
N GLN A 15 -2.47 16.63 10.19
CA GLN A 15 -2.64 17.87 10.98
C GLN A 15 -3.61 18.81 10.26
N VAL A 16 -4.72 19.15 10.95
CA VAL A 16 -5.58 20.26 10.53
C VAL A 16 -4.72 21.53 10.49
N PRO A 17 -4.57 22.18 9.33
CA PRO A 17 -3.78 23.40 9.24
C PRO A 17 -4.31 24.44 10.23
N PRO A 18 -3.44 25.17 10.95
CA PRO A 18 -3.88 26.17 11.91
C PRO A 18 -4.85 27.17 11.28
N ALA A 19 -5.96 27.47 11.95
CA ALA A 19 -7.07 28.29 11.42
C ALA A 19 -6.66 29.69 10.92
N HIS A 20 -5.54 30.23 11.41
CA HIS A 20 -5.01 31.54 11.02
C HIS A 20 -4.18 31.53 9.72
N LEU A 21 -3.90 30.36 9.13
CA LEU A 21 -3.14 30.29 7.88
C LEU A 21 -3.98 30.78 6.71
N ARG A 22 -3.34 31.58 5.82
CA ARG A 22 -3.96 32.04 4.58
C ARG A 22 -4.32 30.85 3.69
N VAL A 23 -5.53 30.90 3.15
CA VAL A 23 -6.06 29.89 2.23
C VAL A 23 -5.45 30.06 0.84
N THR A 24 -5.02 28.96 0.24
CA THR A 24 -4.53 28.95 -1.15
C THR A 24 -5.70 28.92 -2.13
N ASN A 25 -5.45 29.26 -3.40
CA ASN A 25 -6.48 29.12 -4.45
C ASN A 25 -6.95 27.67 -4.60
N GLN A 26 -6.02 26.72 -4.47
CA GLN A 26 -6.32 25.29 -4.55
C GLN A 26 -7.26 24.84 -3.43
N ASP A 27 -7.10 25.38 -2.22
CA ASP A 27 -7.99 25.07 -1.10
C ASP A 27 -9.41 25.64 -1.32
N ARG A 28 -9.52 26.86 -1.89
CA ARG A 28 -10.81 27.45 -2.27
C ARG A 28 -11.52 26.60 -3.32
N GLU A 29 -10.82 26.21 -4.38
CA GLU A 29 -11.36 25.38 -5.46
C GLU A 29 -11.84 24.01 -4.93
N HIS A 30 -11.07 23.39 -4.04
CA HIS A 30 -11.45 22.12 -3.45
C HIS A 30 -12.75 22.23 -2.64
N VAL A 31 -12.93 23.28 -1.83
CA VAL A 31 -14.20 23.48 -1.10
C VAL A 31 -15.37 23.73 -2.05
N VAL A 32 -15.15 24.47 -3.13
CA VAL A 32 -16.18 24.73 -4.16
C VAL A 32 -16.67 23.44 -4.81
N GLU A 33 -15.77 22.51 -5.16
CA GLU A 33 -16.16 21.22 -5.73
C GLU A 33 -17.04 20.41 -4.77
N HIS A 34 -16.73 20.47 -3.48
CA HIS A 34 -17.51 19.79 -2.46
C HIS A 34 -18.90 20.43 -2.26
N VAL A 35 -19.02 21.76 -2.34
CA VAL A 35 -20.31 22.47 -2.32
C VAL A 35 -21.16 22.13 -3.56
N LYS A 36 -20.56 22.05 -4.76
CA LYS A 36 -21.25 21.63 -6.00
C LYS A 36 -21.76 20.18 -5.90
N ALA A 37 -20.95 19.28 -5.36
CA ALA A 37 -21.34 17.88 -5.18
C ALA A 37 -22.58 17.75 -4.27
N ALA A 38 -22.62 18.47 -3.15
CA ALA A 38 -23.77 18.45 -2.26
C ALA A 38 -25.04 19.07 -2.87
N TYR A 39 -24.90 20.09 -3.72
CA TYR A 39 -26.03 20.64 -4.49
C TYR A 39 -26.55 19.62 -5.51
N ALA A 40 -25.67 18.91 -6.22
CA ALA A 40 -26.07 17.83 -7.14
C ALA A 40 -26.77 16.66 -6.43
N GLU A 41 -26.42 16.41 -5.16
CA GLU A 41 -27.09 15.45 -4.29
C GLU A 41 -28.43 15.95 -3.72
N GLY A 42 -28.83 17.19 -4.02
CA GLY A 42 -30.07 17.80 -3.54
C GLY A 42 -30.07 18.17 -2.06
N ARG A 43 -28.89 18.25 -1.42
CA ARG A 43 -28.75 18.55 0.01
C ARG A 43 -28.85 20.04 0.34
N PHE A 44 -28.73 20.90 -0.66
CA PHE A 44 -28.91 22.35 -0.56
C PHE A 44 -29.85 22.83 -1.65
N ASP A 45 -30.63 23.86 -1.34
CA ASP A 45 -31.36 24.58 -2.37
C ASP A 45 -30.42 25.50 -3.19
N LYS A 46 -30.95 26.10 -4.25
CA LYS A 46 -30.17 26.96 -5.15
C LYS A 46 -29.64 28.22 -4.46
N LEU A 47 -30.43 28.83 -3.56
CA LEU A 47 -30.03 30.04 -2.85
C LEU A 47 -28.93 29.73 -1.83
N GLU A 48 -29.08 28.61 -1.13
CA GLU A 48 -28.11 28.05 -0.20
C GLU A 48 -26.79 27.66 -0.85
N PHE A 49 -26.84 27.19 -2.10
CA PHE A 49 -25.67 26.91 -2.92
C PHE A 49 -24.95 28.20 -3.32
N ASP A 50 -25.68 29.19 -3.84
CA ASP A 50 -25.12 30.46 -4.30
C ASP A 50 -24.42 31.19 -3.13
N ASP A 51 -25.04 31.23 -1.94
CA ASP A 51 -24.46 31.81 -0.72
C ASP A 51 -23.19 31.10 -0.23
N ARG A 52 -23.10 29.77 -0.40
CA ARG A 52 -21.93 28.97 0.02
C ARG A 52 -20.80 29.08 -0.98
N LEU A 53 -21.11 29.19 -2.27
CA LEU A 53 -20.15 29.41 -3.34
C LEU A 53 -19.46 30.77 -3.17
N GLU A 54 -20.22 31.82 -2.89
CA GLU A 54 -19.67 33.16 -2.65
C GLU A 54 -18.77 33.20 -1.41
N ARG A 55 -19.21 32.60 -0.29
CA ARG A 55 -18.40 32.52 0.94
C ARG A 55 -17.10 31.74 0.74
N ALA A 56 -17.11 30.63 0.00
CA ALA A 56 -15.91 29.83 -0.29
C ALA A 56 -14.90 30.60 -1.17
N MET A 57 -15.39 31.32 -2.18
CA MET A 57 -14.55 32.07 -3.11
C MET A 57 -13.95 33.34 -2.49
N THR A 58 -14.61 33.90 -1.48
CA THR A 58 -14.15 35.11 -0.75
C THR A 58 -13.31 34.81 0.49
N ALA A 59 -13.27 33.55 0.93
CA ALA A 59 -12.51 33.10 2.11
C ALA A 59 -11.01 33.43 2.00
N ARG A 60 -10.43 34.00 3.06
CA ARG A 60 -9.02 34.40 3.08
C ARG A 60 -8.17 33.54 3.99
N THR A 61 -8.78 32.88 4.98
CA THR A 61 -8.11 32.05 5.97
C THR A 61 -8.75 30.67 6.09
N HIS A 62 -7.99 29.69 6.59
CA HIS A 62 -8.48 28.32 6.73
C HIS A 62 -9.65 28.25 7.74
N GLY A 63 -9.65 29.14 8.74
CA GLY A 63 -10.75 29.32 9.67
C GLY A 63 -12.06 29.77 9.02
N ASP A 64 -12.00 30.50 7.89
CA ASP A 64 -13.21 30.95 7.17
C ASP A 64 -13.88 29.81 6.39
N LEU A 65 -13.11 28.78 5.98
CA LEU A 65 -13.62 27.60 5.28
C LEU A 65 -14.16 26.52 6.24
N MET A 66 -13.71 26.51 7.49
CA MET A 66 -14.11 25.52 8.50
C MET A 66 -15.63 25.45 8.75
N PRO A 67 -16.37 26.56 8.86
CA PRO A 67 -17.83 26.54 8.97
C PRO A 67 -18.49 25.86 7.76
N ILE A 68 -18.04 26.17 6.54
CA ILE A 68 -18.56 25.59 5.30
C ILE A 68 -18.35 24.08 5.28
N MET A 69 -17.14 23.61 5.64
CA MET A 69 -16.83 22.19 5.71
C MET A 69 -17.61 21.46 6.81
N THR A 70 -17.81 22.12 7.96
CA THR A 70 -18.60 21.54 9.07
C THR A 70 -20.07 21.40 8.70
N GLU A 71 -20.63 22.38 7.98
CA GLU A 71 -21.98 22.31 7.43
C GLU A 71 -22.11 21.22 6.37
N LEU A 72 -21.09 21.05 5.53
CA LEU A 72 -21.11 20.13 4.40
C LEU A 72 -21.02 18.65 4.80
N TYR A 73 -20.26 18.36 5.85
CA TYR A 73 -19.98 17.00 6.32
C TYR A 73 -20.62 16.67 7.67
N GLY A 74 -21.20 17.67 8.35
CA GLY A 74 -21.66 17.53 9.74
C GLY A 74 -20.51 17.25 10.71
N THR A 75 -20.82 17.11 12.00
CA THR A 75 -19.87 16.68 13.05
C THR A 75 -19.46 15.21 12.92
N GLN A 76 -19.47 14.64 11.71
CA GLN A 76 -18.81 13.36 11.47
C GLN A 76 -17.31 13.61 11.45
N ALA A 77 -16.71 13.38 12.62
CA ALA A 77 -15.29 13.23 12.80
C ALA A 77 -14.70 12.44 11.62
N VAL A 78 -13.68 13.04 11.01
CA VAL A 78 -12.79 12.43 10.01
C VAL A 78 -12.68 10.93 10.31
N PRO A 79 -13.07 10.03 9.40
CA PRO A 79 -12.85 8.61 9.60
C PRO A 79 -11.38 8.45 9.95
N ARG A 80 -11.08 7.96 11.17
CA ARG A 80 -9.71 7.55 11.52
C ARG A 80 -9.25 6.72 10.32
N LEU A 81 -8.21 7.19 9.64
CA LEU A 81 -7.64 6.52 8.47
C LEU A 81 -7.51 5.04 8.82
N ALA A 82 -8.39 4.22 8.24
CA ALA A 82 -8.20 2.78 8.22
C ALA A 82 -6.79 2.52 7.65
N PRO A 83 -6.13 1.41 8.03
CA PRO A 83 -4.83 1.05 7.49
C PRO A 83 -4.85 1.24 5.97
N ARG A 84 -3.90 2.02 5.45
CA ARG A 84 -3.80 2.43 4.04
C ARG A 84 -4.26 1.28 3.13
N PRO A 85 -5.37 1.42 2.37
CA PRO A 85 -5.78 0.38 1.45
C PRO A 85 -4.61 0.10 0.50
N ALA A 86 -4.34 -1.19 0.29
CA ALA A 86 -3.37 -1.65 -0.71
C ALA A 86 -3.67 -0.94 -2.05
N PRO A 87 -2.66 -0.63 -2.87
CA PRO A 87 -2.86 0.07 -4.13
C PRO A 87 -4.00 -0.59 -4.91
N THR A 88 -5.09 0.16 -5.13
CA THR A 88 -6.21 -0.27 -5.94
C THR A 88 -5.71 -0.31 -7.38
N TYR A 89 -5.48 -1.52 -7.88
CA TYR A 89 -5.14 -1.73 -9.27
C TYR A 89 -6.39 -1.41 -10.11
N PRO A 90 -6.32 -0.46 -11.07
CA PRO A 90 -7.43 -0.22 -11.97
C PRO A 90 -7.62 -1.45 -12.87
N GLY A 91 -8.80 -2.08 -12.78
CA GLY A 91 -9.26 -3.06 -13.74
C GLY A 91 -8.84 -4.50 -13.48
N ARG A 92 -9.58 -5.21 -12.62
CA ARG A 92 -9.84 -6.64 -12.86
C ARG A 92 -11.17 -7.04 -12.25
N PRO A 93 -12.05 -7.75 -12.98
CA PRO A 93 -13.22 -8.39 -12.38
C PRO A 93 -12.76 -9.32 -11.26
N ALA A 94 -13.30 -9.12 -10.05
CA ALA A 94 -13.10 -10.04 -8.95
C ALA A 94 -13.74 -11.38 -9.34
N GLY A 95 -12.94 -12.40 -9.69
CA GLY A 95 -13.51 -13.71 -10.00
C GLY A 95 -12.54 -14.83 -10.37
N SER A 96 -11.44 -14.57 -11.08
CA SER A 96 -10.50 -15.64 -11.43
C SER A 96 -9.10 -15.10 -11.65
N VAL A 97 -8.12 -15.60 -10.89
CA VAL A 97 -6.71 -15.46 -11.24
C VAL A 97 -6.53 -16.14 -12.60
N GLU A 98 -5.94 -15.42 -13.54
CA GLU A 98 -5.74 -15.89 -14.91
C GLU A 98 -4.63 -16.95 -14.94
N GLY A 99 -4.73 -17.96 -15.82
CA GLY A 99 -3.84 -19.13 -15.79
C GLY A 99 -2.35 -18.79 -15.96
N ASN A 100 -2.04 -17.72 -16.70
CA ASN A 100 -0.68 -17.16 -16.84
C ASN A 100 -0.14 -16.61 -15.51
N GLU A 101 -0.98 -16.06 -14.64
CA GLU A 101 -0.58 -15.55 -13.33
C GLU A 101 -0.33 -16.67 -12.33
N ARG A 102 -1.12 -17.74 -12.41
CA ARG A 102 -0.89 -18.97 -11.65
C ARG A 102 0.44 -19.59 -12.04
N LEU A 103 0.71 -19.70 -13.34
CA LEU A 103 1.97 -20.20 -13.85
C LEU A 103 3.14 -19.30 -13.45
N GLY A 104 2.97 -17.98 -13.52
CA GLY A 104 3.96 -17.01 -13.05
C GLY A 104 4.25 -17.15 -11.56
N ALA A 105 3.21 -17.22 -10.72
CA ALA A 105 3.35 -17.43 -9.28
C ALA A 105 4.06 -18.76 -8.96
N ALA A 106 3.70 -19.85 -9.65
CA ALA A 106 4.35 -21.14 -9.50
C ALA A 106 5.83 -21.08 -9.89
N ALA A 107 6.16 -20.40 -11.00
CA ALA A 107 7.54 -20.21 -11.41
C ALA A 107 8.38 -19.47 -10.36
N GLY A 108 7.81 -18.46 -9.68
CA GLY A 108 8.45 -17.75 -8.58
C GLY A 108 8.88 -18.67 -7.44
N HIS A 109 8.05 -19.67 -7.12
CA HIS A 109 8.36 -20.68 -6.11
C HIS A 109 9.31 -21.77 -6.64
N LEU A 110 9.13 -22.24 -7.88
CA LEU A 110 9.94 -23.34 -8.43
C LEU A 110 11.37 -22.91 -8.78
N LEU A 111 11.60 -21.62 -9.06
CA LEU A 111 12.95 -21.09 -9.24
C LEU A 111 13.80 -21.20 -7.96
N LEU A 112 13.19 -21.16 -6.77
CA LEU A 112 13.88 -21.50 -5.52
C LEU A 112 14.40 -22.94 -5.55
N ALA A 113 13.55 -23.90 -5.95
CA ALA A 113 13.90 -25.31 -6.03
C ALA A 113 15.00 -25.60 -7.06
N LEU A 114 15.13 -24.75 -8.08
CA LEU A 114 16.21 -24.80 -9.08
C LEU A 114 17.51 -24.09 -8.64
N GLY A 115 17.58 -23.59 -7.40
CA GLY A 115 18.77 -22.95 -6.85
C GLY A 115 18.84 -21.44 -7.04
N PHE A 116 17.75 -20.77 -7.42
CA PHE A 116 17.67 -19.32 -7.58
C PHE A 116 16.75 -18.67 -6.53
N PRO A 117 17.08 -18.75 -5.22
CA PRO A 117 16.22 -18.33 -4.11
C PRO A 117 15.82 -16.85 -4.12
N ILE A 118 16.66 -16.00 -4.70
CA ILE A 118 16.48 -14.55 -4.71
C ILE A 118 16.11 -14.08 -6.11
N VAL A 119 16.88 -14.53 -7.11
CA VAL A 119 16.77 -14.05 -8.49
C VAL A 119 15.41 -14.36 -9.10
N GLY A 120 14.90 -15.58 -8.93
CA GLY A 120 13.61 -15.98 -9.47
C GLY A 120 12.44 -15.13 -9.00
N PRO A 121 12.17 -15.06 -7.68
CA PRO A 121 11.10 -14.23 -7.15
C PRO A 121 11.33 -12.73 -7.38
N LEU A 122 12.58 -12.25 -7.40
CA LEU A 122 12.86 -10.86 -7.71
C LEU A 122 12.51 -10.49 -9.16
N ILE A 123 12.89 -11.33 -10.13
CA ILE A 123 12.50 -11.14 -11.53
C ILE A 123 10.98 -11.12 -11.65
N LEU A 124 10.30 -12.06 -11.02
CA LEU A 124 8.84 -12.14 -11.06
C LEU A 124 8.18 -10.89 -10.43
N LEU A 125 8.71 -10.41 -9.30
CA LEU A 125 8.25 -9.20 -8.62
C LEU A 125 8.41 -7.96 -9.51
N LEU A 126 9.52 -7.84 -10.22
CA LEU A 126 9.81 -6.71 -11.10
C LEU A 126 9.02 -6.77 -12.40
N ALA A 127 8.89 -7.96 -13.01
CA ALA A 127 8.23 -8.16 -14.29
C ALA A 127 6.70 -8.06 -14.18
N ALA A 128 6.11 -8.64 -13.13
CA ALA A 128 4.66 -8.82 -13.03
C ALA A 128 4.07 -8.47 -11.65
N GLY A 129 4.90 -8.19 -10.63
CA GLY A 129 4.41 -7.76 -9.32
C GLY A 129 3.75 -6.37 -9.33
N LYS A 130 4.00 -5.55 -10.35
CA LYS A 130 3.33 -4.25 -10.55
C LYS A 130 2.03 -4.36 -11.36
N THR A 131 1.68 -5.53 -11.87
CA THR A 131 0.48 -5.73 -12.70
C THR A 131 -0.52 -6.66 -12.03
N SER A 132 -0.05 -7.66 -11.27
CA SER A 132 -0.91 -8.60 -10.55
C SER A 132 -0.64 -8.59 -9.04
N PRO A 133 -1.67 -8.31 -8.21
CA PRO A 133 -1.59 -8.50 -6.76
C PRO A 133 -1.29 -9.95 -6.37
N TYR A 134 -1.79 -10.92 -7.14
CA TYR A 134 -1.58 -12.35 -6.89
C TYR A 134 -0.10 -12.71 -7.05
N ILE A 135 0.48 -12.37 -8.20
CA ILE A 135 1.90 -12.60 -8.48
C ILE A 135 2.77 -11.88 -7.45
N ARG A 136 2.43 -10.62 -7.11
CA ARG A 136 3.16 -9.85 -6.10
C ARG A 136 3.20 -10.57 -4.75
N ARG A 137 2.08 -11.12 -4.27
CA ARG A 137 2.01 -11.84 -2.99
C ARG A 137 2.94 -13.06 -2.98
N HIS A 138 2.85 -13.90 -4.01
CA HIS A 138 3.69 -15.09 -4.14
C HIS A 138 5.18 -14.75 -4.31
N ALA A 139 5.49 -13.73 -5.12
CA ALA A 139 6.86 -13.29 -5.34
C ALA A 139 7.50 -12.70 -4.06
N VAL A 140 6.77 -11.87 -3.30
CA VAL A 140 7.26 -11.31 -2.03
C VAL A 140 7.46 -12.41 -0.98
N GLU A 141 6.53 -13.36 -0.89
CA GLU A 141 6.61 -14.46 0.06
C GLU A 141 7.79 -15.40 -0.26
N ALA A 142 7.98 -15.75 -1.53
CA ALA A 142 9.13 -16.52 -2.00
C ALA A 142 10.46 -15.78 -1.79
N LEU A 143 10.50 -14.46 -2.02
CA LEU A 143 11.71 -13.66 -1.80
C LEU A 143 12.10 -13.61 -0.31
N ASN A 144 11.13 -13.41 0.58
CA ASN A 144 11.36 -13.41 2.03
C ASN A 144 11.87 -14.77 2.51
N PHE A 145 11.29 -15.87 2.01
CA PHE A 145 11.75 -17.22 2.35
C PHE A 145 13.16 -17.49 1.82
N GLY A 146 13.43 -17.13 0.56
CA GLY A 146 14.76 -17.24 -0.04
C GLY A 146 15.83 -16.49 0.74
N LEU A 147 15.55 -15.24 1.15
CA LEU A 147 16.43 -14.45 2.02
C LEU A 147 16.66 -15.14 3.37
N THR A 148 15.60 -15.73 3.95
CA THR A 148 15.71 -16.44 5.23
C THR A 148 16.59 -17.68 5.10
N VAL A 149 16.40 -18.50 4.06
CA VAL A 149 17.18 -19.73 3.80
C VAL A 149 18.64 -19.39 3.49
N VAL A 150 18.89 -18.38 2.66
CA VAL A 150 20.26 -17.93 2.32
C VAL A 150 20.96 -17.36 3.56
N GLY A 151 20.28 -16.50 4.32
CA GLY A 151 20.82 -15.97 5.57
C GLY A 151 21.16 -17.06 6.57
N ALA A 152 20.24 -18.01 6.80
CA ALA A 152 20.49 -19.17 7.66
C ALA A 152 21.67 -20.03 7.16
N SER A 153 21.77 -20.24 5.85
CA SER A 153 22.85 -21.03 5.25
C SER A 153 24.23 -20.38 5.39
N ILE A 154 24.31 -19.06 5.52
CA ILE A 154 25.57 -18.32 5.76
C ILE A 154 25.92 -18.34 7.24
N LEU A 155 24.94 -18.17 8.14
CA LEU A 155 25.16 -18.03 9.58
C LEU A 155 25.39 -19.38 10.29
N LEU A 156 24.65 -20.43 9.93
CA LEU A 156 24.69 -21.71 10.64
C LEU A 156 26.06 -22.43 10.60
N PRO A 157 26.80 -22.44 9.47
CA PRO A 157 28.11 -23.09 9.39
C PRO A 157 29.19 -22.57 10.35
N LEU A 158 28.95 -21.45 11.04
CA LEU A 158 29.81 -21.00 12.14
C LEU A 158 29.89 -22.01 13.30
N THR A 159 28.97 -22.97 13.36
CA THR A 159 28.96 -24.07 14.32
C THR A 159 29.03 -25.41 13.61
N VAL A 160 29.64 -26.41 14.25
CA VAL A 160 29.71 -27.80 13.72
C VAL A 160 28.31 -28.37 13.47
N ILE A 161 27.37 -28.11 14.38
CA ILE A 161 25.97 -28.55 14.25
C ILE A 161 25.30 -27.90 13.04
N GLY A 162 25.54 -26.61 12.83
CA GLY A 162 24.93 -25.88 11.73
C GLY A 162 25.40 -26.37 10.36
N VAL A 163 26.66 -26.80 10.20
CA VAL A 163 27.14 -27.43 8.96
C VAL A 163 26.30 -28.65 8.58
N VAL A 164 25.94 -29.49 9.56
CA VAL A 164 25.10 -30.67 9.34
C VAL A 164 23.64 -30.29 9.05
N LEU A 165 23.15 -29.17 9.61
CA LEU A 165 21.78 -28.73 9.45
C LEU A 165 21.50 -28.07 8.08
N VAL A 166 22.50 -27.43 7.46
CA VAL A 166 22.36 -26.77 6.14
C VAL A 166 21.76 -27.68 5.06
N PRO A 167 22.26 -28.91 4.79
CA PRO A 167 21.64 -29.77 3.78
C PRO A 167 20.20 -30.14 4.11
N VAL A 168 19.85 -30.31 5.40
CA VAL A 168 18.48 -30.57 5.85
C VAL A 168 17.57 -29.38 5.53
N ILE A 169 18.05 -28.16 5.76
CA ILE A 169 17.32 -26.92 5.43
C ILE A 169 17.08 -26.82 3.93
N TRP A 170 18.07 -27.13 3.09
CA TRP A 170 17.89 -27.07 1.63
C TRP A 170 16.90 -28.11 1.11
N VAL A 171 16.90 -29.33 1.69
CA VAL A 171 15.87 -30.34 1.38
C VAL A 171 14.48 -29.86 1.80
N ALA A 172 14.33 -29.31 3.01
CA ALA A 172 13.07 -28.75 3.48
C ALA A 172 12.61 -27.58 2.58
N ALA A 173 13.51 -26.67 2.23
CA ALA A 173 13.23 -25.53 1.37
C ALA A 173 12.79 -25.97 -0.03
N PHE A 174 13.42 -26.99 -0.61
CA PHE A 174 13.04 -27.59 -1.88
C PHE A 174 11.61 -28.14 -1.84
N VAL A 175 11.29 -28.96 -0.82
CA VAL A 175 9.94 -29.51 -0.65
C VAL A 175 8.91 -28.40 -0.49
N LEU A 176 9.18 -27.42 0.38
CA LEU A 176 8.28 -26.28 0.59
C LEU A 176 8.09 -25.45 -0.69
N ALA A 177 9.11 -25.30 -1.53
CA ALA A 177 8.98 -24.63 -2.82
C ALA A 177 8.06 -25.36 -3.79
N ILE A 178 8.14 -26.69 -3.83
CA ILE A 178 7.23 -27.49 -4.65
C ILE A 178 5.79 -27.33 -4.15
N VAL A 179 5.57 -27.45 -2.83
CA VAL A 179 4.23 -27.29 -2.24
C VAL A 179 3.68 -25.90 -2.51
N ALA A 180 4.49 -24.85 -2.35
CA ALA A 180 4.11 -23.48 -2.65
C ALA A 180 3.75 -23.29 -4.13
N GLY A 181 4.56 -23.86 -5.03
CA GLY A 181 4.32 -23.86 -6.47
C GLY A 181 3.01 -24.53 -6.85
N VAL A 182 2.76 -25.74 -6.35
CA VAL A 182 1.50 -26.47 -6.59
C VAL A 182 0.31 -25.72 -6.03
N ASN A 183 0.40 -25.20 -4.80
CA ASN A 183 -0.68 -24.43 -4.17
C ASN A 183 -1.03 -23.15 -4.95
N SER A 184 -0.04 -22.52 -5.59
CA SER A 184 -0.26 -21.33 -6.43
C SER A 184 -0.96 -21.64 -7.77
N LEU A 185 -1.02 -22.91 -8.19
CA LEU A 185 -1.78 -23.32 -9.37
C LEU A 185 -3.28 -23.45 -9.09
N THR A 186 -3.68 -23.52 -7.82
CA THR A 186 -5.08 -23.68 -7.37
C THR A 186 -5.63 -22.42 -6.69
N ASP A 187 -5.10 -21.24 -7.03
CA ASP A 187 -5.46 -19.94 -6.42
C ASP A 187 -5.23 -19.85 -4.91
N GLY A 188 -4.34 -20.70 -4.36
CA GLY A 188 -4.10 -20.76 -2.93
C GLY A 188 -3.05 -19.74 -2.46
N ASP A 189 -3.33 -19.08 -1.34
CA ASP A 189 -2.37 -18.19 -0.66
C ASP A 189 -1.38 -18.99 0.20
N TYR A 190 -0.30 -19.51 -0.41
CA TYR A 190 0.73 -20.24 0.33
C TYR A 190 1.61 -19.30 1.17
N ARG A 191 1.93 -19.71 2.40
CA ARG A 191 2.86 -19.00 3.29
C ARG A 191 3.94 -19.94 3.79
N TYR A 192 5.20 -19.54 3.63
CA TYR A 192 6.31 -20.38 4.06
C TYR A 192 6.43 -20.37 5.58
N PRO A 193 6.51 -21.54 6.23
CA PRO A 193 6.80 -21.62 7.66
C PRO A 193 8.21 -21.08 7.93
N LEU A 194 8.42 -20.53 9.14
CA LEU A 194 9.74 -20.06 9.63
C LEU A 194 10.40 -18.98 8.74
N THR A 195 9.61 -18.12 8.10
CA THR A 195 10.10 -17.05 7.20
C THR A 195 10.17 -15.70 7.90
N VAL A 196 11.29 -14.99 7.72
CA VAL A 196 11.43 -13.59 8.14
C VAL A 196 10.88 -12.66 7.07
N ARG A 197 9.87 -11.86 7.41
CA ARG A 197 9.19 -10.95 6.47
C ARG A 197 9.85 -9.58 6.42
N LEU A 198 10.86 -9.46 5.56
CA LEU A 198 11.62 -8.22 5.35
C LEU A 198 10.92 -7.29 4.34
N VAL A 199 10.37 -7.87 3.28
CA VAL A 199 9.71 -7.16 2.17
C VAL A 199 8.19 -7.25 2.32
N LYS A 200 7.48 -6.12 2.09
CA LYS A 200 6.01 -5.97 2.18
C LYS A 200 5.40 -5.55 0.84
#